data_AF-A0A1W9J9V9-F1
#
_entry.id   AF-A0A1W9J9V9-F1
#
_cell.length_a   1.000
_cell.length_b   1.000
_cell.length_c   1.000
_cell.angle_alpha   90.00
_cell.angle_beta   90.00
_cell.angle_gamma   90.00
#
_symmetry.space_group_name_H-M   'P 1'
#
loop_
_entity.id
_entity.type
_entity.pdbx_description
1 polymer ?
#
loop_
_entity_poly.entity_id
_entity_poly.type
_entity_poly.pdbx_seq_one_letter_code
_entity_poly.pdbx_strand_id
1 'polypeptide(L)' 'MPSDKDRILKIITDQPDDSSFDEILRELAFMRMVEKGLTDSDASRTISHEELGHRIVTWRKAT' A
#
# COMPACT_ATOMS: atom_id res chain seq x y z
N MET A 1 3.23 -21.07 -0.90
CA MET A 1 3.28 -19.61 -1.09
C MET A 1 4.68 -19.13 -0.78
N PRO A 2 5.22 -18.15 -1.51
CA PRO A 2 6.46 -17.49 -1.13
C PRO A 2 6.33 -16.88 0.27
N SER A 3 7.39 -16.93 1.07
CA SER A 3 7.41 -16.28 2.39
C SER A 3 7.38 -14.76 2.26
N ASP A 4 7.06 -14.05 3.34
CA ASP A 4 7.14 -12.58 3.35
C ASP A 4 8.53 -12.08 2.96
N LYS A 5 9.59 -12.80 3.36
CA LYS A 5 10.96 -12.50 2.95
C LYS A 5 11.16 -12.64 1.44
N ASP A 6 10.63 -13.71 0.83
CA ASP A 6 10.75 -13.92 -0.63
C ASP A 6 10.01 -12.83 -1.41
N ARG A 7 8.87 -12.37 -0.88
CA ARG A 7 8.08 -11.30 -1.48
C ARG A 7 8.78 -9.95 -1.39
N ILE A 8 9.37 -9.63 -0.23
CA ILE A 8 10.20 -8.44 -0.04
C ILE A 8 11.41 -8.47 -0.99
N LEU A 9 12.12 -9.59 -1.06
CA LEU A 9 13.26 -9.74 -1.97
C LEU A 9 12.84 -9.52 -3.43
N LYS A 10 11.71 -10.07 -3.85
CA LYS A 10 11.18 -9.85 -5.20
C LYS A 10 10.95 -8.35 -5.49
N ILE A 11 10.32 -7.62 -4.56
CA ILE A 11 10.07 -6.18 -4.73
C ILE A 11 11.37 -5.38 -4.85
N ILE A 12 12.40 -5.77 -4.09
CA ILE A 12 13.71 -5.11 -4.15
C ILE A 12 14.43 -5.46 -5.45
N THR A 13 14.41 -6.72 -5.88
CA THR A 13 15.10 -7.17 -7.10
C THR A 13 14.42 -6.71 -8.40
N ASP A 14 13.11 -6.47 -8.38
CA ASP A 14 12.37 -5.96 -9.55
C ASP A 14 12.57 -4.43 -9.75
N GLN A 15 13.22 -3.72 -8.82
CA GLN A 15 13.48 -2.28 -8.93
C GLN A 15 14.75 -1.96 -9.75
N PRO A 16 14.84 -0.76 -10.35
CA PRO A 16 16.07 -0.28 -11.00
C PRO A 16 17.28 -0.26 -10.06
N ASP A 17 18.48 -0.50 -10.60
CA ASP A 17 19.74 -0.51 -9.84
C ASP A 17 20.07 0.85 -9.18
N ASP A 18 19.54 1.95 -9.70
CA ASP A 18 19.73 3.31 -9.20
C ASP A 18 18.62 3.76 -8.23
N SER A 19 17.72 2.85 -7.83
CA SER A 19 16.66 3.16 -6.87
C SER A 19 17.23 3.61 -5.54
N SER A 20 16.72 4.74 -5.05
CA SER A 20 17.07 5.25 -3.73
C SER A 20 16.42 4.44 -2.62
N PHE A 21 16.98 4.55 -1.40
CA PHE A 21 16.41 3.94 -0.20
C PHE A 21 14.93 4.34 0.01
N ASP A 22 14.59 5.60 -0.23
CA ASP A 22 13.23 6.12 -0.03
C ASP A 22 12.23 5.58 -1.06
N GLU A 23 12.69 5.33 -2.29
CA GLU A 23 11.87 4.68 -3.33
C GLU A 23 11.59 3.23 -2.99
N ILE A 24 12.63 2.49 -2.56
CA ILE A 24 12.48 1.10 -2.11
C ILE A 24 11.50 1.03 -0.93
N LEU A 25 11.66 1.92 0.06
CA LEU A 25 10.78 1.96 1.22
C LEU A 25 9.34 2.29 0.85
N ARG A 26 9.13 3.23 -0.10
CA ARG A 26 7.81 3.60 -0.60
C ARG A 26 7.10 2.42 -1.24
N GLU A 27 7.78 1.65 -2.07
CA GLU A 27 7.21 0.46 -2.73
C GLU A 27 6.85 -0.63 -1.73
N LEU A 28 7.70 -0.88 -0.74
CA LEU A 28 7.41 -1.82 0.35
C LEU A 28 6.18 -1.38 1.18
N ALA A 29 6.09 -0.09 1.49
CA ALA A 29 4.94 0.47 2.20
C ALA A 29 3.66 0.36 1.34
N PHE A 30 3.75 0.62 0.04
CA PHE A 30 2.63 0.50 -0.89
C PHE A 30 2.09 -0.93 -0.94
N MET A 31 2.96 -1.92 -1.09
CA MET A 31 2.57 -3.34 -1.05
C MET A 31 1.81 -3.67 0.23
N ARG A 32 2.33 -3.24 1.40
CA ARG A 32 1.68 -3.48 2.69
C ARG A 32 0.31 -2.83 2.80
N MET A 33 0.14 -1.63 2.23
CA MET A 33 -1.16 -0.94 2.18
C MET A 33 -2.17 -1.70 1.32
N VAL A 34 -1.76 -2.24 0.17
CA VAL A 34 -2.64 -3.05 -0.70
C VAL A 34 -3.10 -4.31 0.01
N GLU A 35 -2.17 -5.07 0.63
CA GLU A 35 -2.51 -6.28 1.38
C GLU A 35 -3.50 -6.02 2.51
N LYS A 36 -3.29 -4.92 3.25
CA LYS A 36 -4.20 -4.49 4.30
C LYS A 36 -5.59 -4.21 3.70
N GLY A 37 -5.65 -3.48 2.59
CA GLY A 37 -6.90 -3.19 1.89
C GLY A 37 -7.64 -4.45 1.44
N LEU A 38 -6.93 -5.44 0.89
CA LEU A 38 -7.51 -6.74 0.53
C LEU A 38 -8.05 -7.48 1.76
N THR A 39 -7.27 -7.53 2.84
CA THR A 39 -7.68 -8.17 4.10
C THR A 39 -8.90 -7.48 4.73
N ASP A 40 -8.98 -6.16 4.62
CA ASP A 40 -10.14 -5.37 5.06
C ASP A 40 -11.36 -5.63 4.19
N SER A 41 -11.18 -5.75 2.86
CA SER A 41 -12.25 -6.11 1.92
C SER A 41 -12.81 -7.51 2.20
N ASP A 42 -11.95 -8.52 2.34
CA ASP A 42 -12.36 -9.90 2.60
C ASP A 42 -13.13 -10.02 3.92
N ALA A 43 -12.76 -9.21 4.92
CA ALA A 43 -13.42 -9.16 6.21
C ALA A 43 -14.62 -8.19 6.26
N SER A 44 -15.06 -7.66 5.12
CA SER A 44 -16.15 -6.67 5.03
C SER A 44 -15.94 -5.40 5.89
N ARG A 45 -14.68 -5.06 6.19
CA ARG A 45 -14.27 -3.80 6.87
C ARG A 45 -14.14 -2.66 5.85
N THR A 46 -15.17 -2.49 5.02
CA THR A 46 -15.23 -1.46 3.98
C THR A 46 -16.11 -0.29 4.42
N ILE A 47 -15.94 0.86 3.78
CA ILE A 47 -16.80 2.03 3.96
C ILE A 47 -17.69 2.24 2.73
N SER A 48 -18.79 2.99 2.89
CA SER A 48 -19.64 3.36 1.76
C SER A 48 -18.91 4.32 0.81
N HIS A 49 -19.40 4.40 -0.44
CA HIS A 49 -18.90 5.36 -1.42
C HIS A 49 -19.00 6.82 -0.94
N GLU A 50 -20.12 7.16 -0.29
CA GLU A 50 -20.35 8.51 0.27
C GLU A 50 -19.32 8.86 1.36
N GLU A 51 -19.09 7.95 2.31
CA GLU A 51 -18.10 8.13 3.37
C GLU A 51 -16.67 8.23 2.81
N LEU A 52 -16.34 7.42 1.80
CA LEU A 52 -15.06 7.53 1.09
C LEU A 52 -14.89 8.92 0.46
N GLY A 53 -15.93 9.43 -0.19
CA GLY A 53 -15.94 10.77 -0.77
C GLY A 53 -15.68 11.86 0.27
N HIS A 54 -16.35 11.79 1.43
CA HIS A 54 -16.11 12.73 2.52
C HIS A 54 -14.66 12.70 3.02
N ARG A 55 -14.06 11.52 3.17
CA ARG A 55 -12.65 11.38 3.61
C ARG A 55 -11.65 11.97 2.62
N ILE A 56 -11.83 11.73 1.32
CA ILE A 56 -10.91 12.26 0.30
C ILE A 56 -10.89 13.80 0.33
N VAL A 57 -12.05 14.43 0.56
CA VAL A 57 -12.14 15.90 0.66
C VAL A 57 -11.35 16.45 1.86
N THR A 58 -11.25 15.72 2.98
CA THR A 58 -10.51 16.19 4.16
C THR A 58 -9.00 16.20 3.97
N TRP A 59 -8.46 15.34 3.09
CA TRP A 59 -7.02 15.28 2.82
C TRP A 59 -6.47 16.59 2.24
N ARG A 60 -7.27 17.29 1.42
CA ARG A 60 -6.91 18.61 0.87
C ARG A 60 -6.92 19.74 1.88
N LYS A 61 -7.54 19.56 3.05
CA LYS A 61 -7.61 20.56 4.12
C LYS A 61 -6.49 20.42 5.16
N ALA A 62 -5.71 19.34 5.08
CA ALA A 62 -4.60 19.04 5.99
C ALA A 62 -3.24 19.51 5.45
N THR A 63 -3.24 20.29 4.36
CA THR A 63 -2.08 20.97 3.78
C THR A 63 -2.14 22.46 4.12
#